data_AF-A0A970EGJ2-F1
#
_entry.id   AF-A0A970EGJ2-F1
#
_cell.length_a   1.000
_cell.length_b   1.000
_cell.length_c   1.000
_cell.angle_alpha   90.00
_cell.angle_beta   90.00
_cell.angle_gamma   90.00
#
_symmetry.space_group_name_H-M   'P 1'
#
loop_
_entity.id
_entity.type
_entity.pdbx_description
1 polymer ?
#
loop_
_entity_poly.entity_id
_entity_poly.type
_entity_poly.pdbx_seq_one_letter_code
_entity_poly.pdbx_strand_id
1 'polypeptide(L)' 'MSKVLIPDYVNKVLETLNGSGYKAYIVGGAVRDLVLGKIPQDFDVATNAKA' A
#
# COMPACT_ATOMS: atom_id res chain seq x y z
N MET A 1 -15.72 2.99 -10.22
CA MET A 1 -14.56 2.44 -9.50
C MET A 1 -14.98 2.20 -8.06
N SER A 2 -14.92 0.96 -7.59
CA SER A 2 -15.15 0.61 -6.19
C SER A 2 -14.07 1.28 -5.34
N LYS A 3 -14.49 1.93 -4.25
CA LYS A 3 -13.57 2.56 -3.30
C LYS A 3 -12.80 1.44 -2.60
N VAL A 4 -11.52 1.30 -2.93
CA VAL A 4 -10.64 0.33 -2.28
C VAL A 4 -10.43 0.78 -0.84
N LEU A 5 -10.82 -0.06 0.12
CA LEU A 5 -10.64 0.22 1.54
C LEU A 5 -9.23 -0.24 1.95
N ILE A 6 -8.30 0.70 2.01
CA ILE A 6 -6.94 0.45 2.53
C ILE A 6 -6.98 0.68 4.04
N PRO A 7 -6.52 -0.28 4.87
CA PRO A 7 -6.47 -0.10 6.32
C PRO A 7 -5.62 1.10 6.75
N ASP A 8 -6.01 1.76 7.85
CA ASP A 8 -5.35 2.98 8.33
C ASP A 8 -3.85 2.79 8.64
N TYR A 9 -3.46 1.62 9.14
CA TYR A 9 -2.06 1.34 9.42
C TYR A 9 -1.20 1.33 8.15
N VAL A 10 -1.75 0.88 7.01
CA VAL A 10 -1.07 0.89 5.71
C VAL A 10 -0.97 2.32 5.20
N ASN A 11 -2.06 3.09 5.27
CA ASN A 11 -2.05 4.51 4.89
C ASN A 11 -1.02 5.30 5.68
N LYS A 12 -0.92 5.07 7.00
CA LYS A 12 0.07 5.74 7.86
C LYS A 12 1.51 5.48 7.40
N VAL A 13 1.84 4.26 7.00
CA VAL A 13 3.17 3.92 6.47
C VAL A 13 3.44 4.65 5.15
N LEU A 14 2.47 4.61 4.23
CA LEU A 14 2.57 5.30 2.93
C LEU A 14 2.75 6.81 3.11
N GLU A 15 1.93 7.45 3.96
CA GLU A 15 2.00 8.87 4.27
C GLU A 15 3.32 9.26 4.93
N THR A 16 3.84 8.43 5.85
CA THR A 16 5.12 8.68 6.53
C THR A 16 6.27 8.67 5.53
N LEU A 17 6.35 7.65 4.67
CA LEU A 17 7.40 7.53 3.67
C LEU A 17 7.28 8.62 2.59
N ASN A 18 6.07 8.85 2.08
CA ASN A 18 5.82 9.87 1.06
C ASN A 18 6.06 11.28 1.59
N GLY A 19 5.64 11.57 2.83
CA GLY A 19 5.88 12.83 3.52
C GLY A 19 7.36 13.10 3.81
N SER A 20 8.19 12.05 3.85
CA SER A 20 9.64 12.13 3.99
C SER A 20 10.37 12.29 2.65
N GLY A 21 9.64 12.46 1.54
CA GLY A 21 10.21 12.64 0.19
C GLY A 21 10.59 11.34 -0.53
N TYR A 22 10.28 10.19 0.05
CA TYR A 22 10.42 8.90 -0.61
C TYR A 22 9.16 8.55 -1.42
N LYS A 23 9.26 7.55 -2.28
CA LYS A 23 8.11 6.96 -2.98
C LYS A 23 7.79 5.64 -2.31
N ALA A 24 6.55 5.47 -1.85
CA ALA A 24 6.06 4.22 -1.28
C ALA A 24 4.78 3.74 -1.98
N TYR A 25 4.70 2.43 -2.23
CA TYR A 25 3.59 1.79 -2.94
C TYR A 25 3.20 0.46 -2.30
N ILE A 26 1.90 0.15 -2.31
CA ILE A 26 1.44 -1.22 -2.06
C ILE A 26 1.84 -2.08 -3.26
N VAL A 27 2.40 -3.25 -2.98
CA VAL A 27 2.87 -4.19 -4.01
C VAL A 27 2.36 -5.61 -3.75
N GLY A 28 2.75 -6.55 -4.61
CA GLY A 28 2.54 -7.97 -4.37
C GLY A 28 1.09 -8.42 -4.46
N GLY A 29 0.74 -9.39 -3.60
CA GLY A 29 -0.56 -10.06 -3.61
C GLY A 29 -1.74 -9.13 -3.37
N ALA A 30 -1.54 -8.13 -2.50
CA ALA A 30 -2.56 -7.12 -2.21
C ALA A 30 -3.01 -6.37 -3.47
N VAL A 31 -2.09 -5.98 -4.36
CA VAL A 31 -2.45 -5.29 -5.61
C VAL A 31 -3.30 -6.19 -6.50
N ARG A 32 -2.90 -7.45 -6.67
CA ARG A 32 -3.67 -8.43 -7.45
C ARG A 32 -5.08 -8.59 -6.88
N ASP A 33 -5.19 -8.79 -5.57
CA ASP A 33 -6.47 -9.06 -4.92
C ASP A 33 -7.40 -7.84 -5.03
N LEU A 34 -6.87 -6.63 -4.84
CA LEU A 34 -7.60 -5.38 -5.04
C LEU A 34 -8.11 -5.20 -6.48
N VAL A 35 -7.28 -5.51 -7.49
CA VAL A 35 -7.69 -5.46 -8.91
C VAL A 35 -8.78 -6.48 -9.20
N LEU A 36 -8.75 -7.65 -8.55
CA LEU A 36 -9.78 -8.68 -8.64
C LEU A 36 -11.02 -8.39 -7.77
N GLY A 37 -11.07 -7.26 -7.06
CA GLY A 37 -12.18 -6.94 -6.14
C GLY A 37 -12.25 -7.84 -4.90
N LYS A 38 -11.16 -8.51 -4.54
CA LYS A 38 -11.01 -9.33 -3.33
C LYS A 38 -10.41 -8.50 -2.20
N ILE A 39 -10.60 -8.98 -0.97
CA ILE A 39 -9.98 -8.39 0.22
C ILE A 39 -8.59 -9.01 0.42
N PRO A 40 -7.49 -8.22 0.41
CA PRO A 40 -6.16 -8.71 0.74
C PRO A 40 -6.07 -9.25 2.17
N GLN A 41 -5.26 -10.29 2.39
CA GLN A 41 -4.99 -10.84 3.73
C GLN A 41 -3.86 -10.09 4.44
N ASP A 42 -2.89 -9.63 3.66
CA ASP A 42 -1.70 -8.88 4.06
C ASP A 42 -1.43 -7.72 3.08
N PHE A 43 -0.56 -6.81 3.49
CA PHE A 43 -0.15 -5.66 2.69
C PHE A 43 1.36 -5.49 2.75
N ASP A 44 2.00 -5.62 1.60
CA ASP A 44 3.42 -5.32 1.42
C ASP A 44 3.61 -3.91 0.87
N VAL A 45 4.61 -3.19 1.39
CA VAL A 45 4.98 -1.85 0.92
C VAL A 45 6.41 -1.88 0.38
N ALA A 46 6.59 -1.43 -0.87
CA ALA A 46 7.91 -1.17 -1.44
C ALA A 46 8.23 0.33 -1.40
N THR A 47 9.48 0.67 -1.11
CA THR A 47 9.95 2.06 -1.05
C THR A 47 11.30 2.24 -1.72
N ASN A 48 11.58 3.46 -2.19
CA ASN A 48 12.92 3.85 -2.65
C ASN A 48 13.80 4.41 -1.52
N ALA A 49 13.31 4.44 -0.27
CA ALA A 49 14.15 4.70 0.90
C ALA A 49 15.20 3.59 1.04
N LYS A 50 16.42 3.96 1.45
CA LYS A 50 17.45 2.97 1.78
C LYS A 50 17.31 2.54 3.23
N ALA A 51 17.64 1.27 3.49
CA ALA A 51 17.75 0.73 4.83
C ALA A 51 18.99 1.27 5.56
#